data_AF-A0A946G980-F1
#
_entry.id   AF-A0A946G980-F1
#
_cell.length_a   1.000
_cell.length_b   1.000
_cell.length_c   1.000
_cell.angle_alpha   90.00
_cell.angle_beta   90.00
_cell.angle_gamma   90.00
#
_symmetry.space_group_name_H-M   'P 1'
#
loop_
_entity.id
_entity.type
_entity.pdbx_description
1 polymer ?
#
loop_
_entity_poly.entity_id
_entity_poly.type
_entity_poly.pdbx_seq_one_letter_code
_entity_poly.pdbx_strand_id
1 'polypeptide(L)'
;QPRSTMPLRGLRDTAPFHWDGIPGDPYGGNNSANIRGHSPPTVDGSSPDNAIRDVVDGALKSTMALGDSATGRGDLLDRNERYYISRFLLAIPYPPAQKRAFTNVLSKRAVDGFELFHIKGNHEGKPQPNVCGDCHRMPFLVSTNTPGSGMDAPTWRGAYDRFLILPQGRLNIIDFDFYRNIAEKGIPEKDLWRLSWRSKPRFDPIWEMVLEGSTGYSGTFARQLTLNRKTANQRLTLELLPALEASAAEEAIVLQAEALLDGKDMTLQFQNGHYIQVDKSRQSFTREQLIGYAKEGKFSGSFTARHGAQSGFFIPQPALWTLSSIQEQSGRQQFPILAGGNQTMTMNARHVTEDAHVIVDGRRVQAKMKKGTAETIAITIDSLPPNGLHFLQVQNSQGLFSNDFIFHVADKEEDVKGSPRNDPGQLRNLLERSIASGSVARVKRHLKLGARVNRLHSENGMTPLASAALHGHLEIVELLLEHKADVKKSNRDGNTALHNAAFMCRGEIVSALLENGASTTLRNHRRESPVDVVSGDWSKSLGDLYRFLNTVVGNKTNLEKLHGQRKDMAAQLRKHVAK
;
A
#
# COMPACT_ATOMS: atom_id res chain seq x y z
N GLN A 1 -8.76 15.89 23.15
CA GLN A 1 -9.31 14.52 22.98
C GLN A 1 -8.20 13.64 22.41
N PRO A 2 -7.86 12.49 23.03
CA PRO A 2 -6.82 11.63 22.51
C PRO A 2 -7.24 11.12 21.13
N ARG A 3 -6.49 11.53 20.11
CA ARG A 3 -6.69 11.10 18.73
C ARG A 3 -6.54 9.57 18.73
N SER A 4 -7.57 8.89 18.22
CA SER A 4 -7.86 7.45 18.25
C SER A 4 -6.66 6.50 18.20
N THR A 5 -6.81 5.27 18.69
CA THR A 5 -5.83 4.17 18.72
C THR A 5 -5.37 3.60 17.35
N MET A 6 -6.02 3.99 16.25
CA MET A 6 -5.75 3.45 14.91
C MET A 6 -4.44 3.87 14.25
N PRO A 7 -4.00 5.13 14.40
CA PRO A 7 -2.70 5.55 13.93
C PRO A 7 -1.58 4.70 14.56
N LEU A 8 -1.62 4.40 15.87
CA LEU A 8 -0.52 3.72 16.58
C LEU A 8 -0.21 2.30 16.07
N ARG A 9 -1.24 1.56 15.62
CA ARG A 9 -1.05 0.23 15.03
C ARG A 9 -0.29 0.31 13.71
N GLY A 10 -0.48 1.40 12.96
CA GLY A 10 0.25 1.65 11.73
C GLY A 10 1.76 1.86 11.93
N LEU A 11 2.22 2.40 13.07
CA LEU A 11 3.66 2.64 13.30
C LEU A 11 4.52 1.38 13.24
N ARG A 12 3.92 0.21 13.48
CA ARG A 12 4.61 -1.07 13.39
C ARG A 12 4.88 -1.54 11.96
N ASP A 13 3.91 -1.32 11.08
CA ASP A 13 3.85 -1.98 9.78
C ASP A 13 3.97 -1.00 8.62
N THR A 14 3.73 0.29 8.90
CA THR A 14 3.55 1.34 7.91
C THR A 14 4.67 2.38 7.92
N ALA A 15 5.71 2.25 8.73
CA ALA A 15 6.84 3.17 8.68
C ALA A 15 7.47 3.13 7.26
N PRO A 16 7.48 4.20 6.46
CA PRO A 16 6.92 5.54 6.61
C PRO A 16 5.51 5.78 6.04
N PHE A 17 4.57 6.18 6.88
CA PHE A 17 3.59 7.17 6.46
C PHE A 17 3.74 8.37 7.37
N HIS A 18 3.68 9.54 6.76
CA HIS A 18 3.69 10.81 7.45
C HIS A 18 2.42 10.95 8.26
N TRP A 19 2.60 11.28 9.53
CA TRP A 19 1.48 11.62 10.38
C TRP A 19 1.23 13.11 10.26
N ASP A 20 -0.05 13.44 10.27
CA ASP A 20 -0.56 14.77 10.12
C ASP A 20 -0.21 15.69 11.31
N GLY A 21 1.08 16.03 11.46
CA GLY A 21 1.63 16.87 12.54
C GLY A 21 1.54 16.25 13.93
N ILE A 22 1.71 14.93 14.06
CA ILE A 22 1.55 14.20 15.34
C ILE A 22 2.94 13.86 15.92
N PRO A 23 3.13 13.93 17.25
CA PRO A 23 4.31 13.40 17.94
C PRO A 23 4.66 11.97 17.49
N GLY A 24 5.95 11.69 17.30
CA GLY A 24 6.44 10.39 16.87
C GLY A 24 6.65 10.20 15.35
N ASP A 25 6.58 11.24 14.52
CA ASP A 25 6.88 11.15 13.08
C ASP A 25 8.40 10.97 12.82
N PRO A 26 8.85 9.81 12.27
CA PRO A 26 10.25 9.58 11.97
C PRO A 26 10.72 10.17 10.63
N TYR A 27 9.83 10.79 9.84
CA TYR A 27 10.11 11.15 8.45
C TYR A 27 9.91 12.65 8.14
N GLY A 28 9.07 13.38 8.87
CA GLY A 28 8.95 14.85 8.73
C GLY A 28 7.93 15.29 7.67
N GLY A 29 8.33 16.03 6.63
CA GLY A 29 7.46 16.37 5.51
C GLY A 29 6.38 17.43 5.78
N ASN A 30 5.60 17.72 4.75
CA ASN A 30 4.45 18.63 4.85
C ASN A 30 3.30 17.92 5.59
N ASN A 31 2.49 18.61 6.38
CA ASN A 31 1.35 18.04 7.11
C ASN A 31 0.23 19.08 7.28
N SER A 32 -0.91 18.76 7.90
CA SER A 32 -2.03 19.69 8.06
C SER A 32 -1.69 20.92 8.89
N ALA A 33 -0.72 20.81 9.81
CA ALA A 33 -0.21 21.95 10.54
C ALA A 33 0.73 22.83 9.68
N ASN A 34 1.31 22.28 8.62
CA ASN A 34 2.19 22.99 7.68
C ASN A 34 1.96 22.55 6.22
N ILE A 35 0.79 22.85 5.66
CA ILE A 35 0.39 22.39 4.32
C ILE A 35 1.20 22.98 3.16
N ARG A 36 2.02 24.02 3.43
CA ARG A 36 2.83 24.74 2.43
C ARG A 36 4.33 24.70 2.75
N GLY A 37 4.76 23.93 3.75
CA GLY A 37 6.14 23.89 4.20
C GLY A 37 6.51 22.56 4.83
N HIS A 38 7.81 22.30 4.92
CA HIS A 38 8.35 21.03 5.38
C HIS A 38 8.62 21.05 6.89
N SER A 39 8.08 20.08 7.63
CA SER A 39 8.44 19.82 9.04
C SER A 39 9.57 18.79 9.12
N PRO A 40 10.57 18.95 10.01
CA PRO A 40 11.56 17.90 10.24
C PRO A 40 10.93 16.69 10.97
N PRO A 41 11.55 15.49 10.90
CA PRO A 41 11.21 14.38 11.79
C PRO A 41 11.21 14.80 13.25
N THR A 42 10.27 14.27 14.04
CA THR A 42 10.20 14.51 15.48
C THR A 42 10.91 13.43 16.31
N VAL A 43 11.16 12.24 15.72
CA VAL A 43 11.86 11.13 16.36
C VAL A 43 12.86 10.47 15.40
N ASP A 44 13.78 9.69 15.96
CA ASP A 44 14.63 8.80 15.17
C ASP A 44 13.84 7.58 14.65
N GLY A 45 13.86 7.39 13.33
CA GLY A 45 13.20 6.28 12.62
C GLY A 45 13.95 4.96 12.65
N SER A 46 15.07 4.87 13.38
CA SER A 46 15.79 3.61 13.58
C SER A 46 14.95 2.52 14.26
N SER A 47 13.92 2.90 15.04
CA SER A 47 13.10 1.96 15.78
C SER A 47 11.65 2.42 15.99
N PRO A 48 10.63 1.56 15.75
CA PRO A 48 9.22 1.95 15.83
C PRO A 48 8.74 2.25 17.26
N ASP A 49 9.42 1.75 18.30
CA ASP A 49 9.12 2.08 19.70
C ASP A 49 9.47 3.53 20.06
N ASN A 50 10.41 4.18 19.38
CA ASN A 50 10.70 5.59 19.61
C ASN A 50 9.51 6.48 19.24
N ALA A 51 8.86 6.19 18.11
CA ALA A 51 7.66 6.88 17.67
C ALA A 51 6.52 6.72 18.68
N ILE A 52 6.28 5.48 19.14
CA ILE A 52 5.20 5.21 20.10
C ILE A 52 5.52 5.80 21.47
N ARG A 53 6.78 5.77 21.91
CA ARG A 53 7.18 6.39 23.18
C ARG A 53 6.91 7.88 23.18
N ASP A 54 7.19 8.57 22.08
CA ASP A 54 6.89 10.00 21.94
C ASP A 54 5.38 10.28 22.03
N VAL A 55 4.55 9.41 21.45
CA VAL A 55 3.09 9.47 21.65
C VAL A 55 2.71 9.24 23.11
N VAL A 56 3.27 8.22 23.78
CA VAL A 56 3.00 7.93 25.20
C VAL A 56 3.38 9.13 26.08
N ASP A 57 4.58 9.67 25.88
CA ASP A 57 5.09 10.85 26.60
C ASP A 57 4.18 12.07 26.35
N GLY A 58 3.76 12.30 25.11
CA GLY A 58 2.82 13.37 24.75
C GLY A 58 1.42 13.18 25.35
N ALA A 59 0.91 11.95 25.39
CA ALA A 59 -0.39 11.62 25.96
C ALA A 59 -0.40 11.82 27.49
N LEU A 60 0.65 11.41 28.21
CA LEU A 60 0.80 11.63 29.65
C LEU A 60 0.86 13.13 29.98
N LYS A 61 1.53 13.93 29.14
CA LYS A 61 1.60 15.38 29.30
C LYS A 61 0.27 16.08 29.05
N SER A 62 -0.52 15.63 28.06
CA SER A 62 -1.71 16.35 27.57
C SER A 62 -3.06 15.86 28.11
N THR A 63 -3.19 14.57 28.45
CA THR A 63 -4.50 13.95 28.79
C THR A 63 -4.77 13.91 30.30
N MET A 64 -3.74 14.13 31.13
CA MET A 64 -3.86 14.22 32.58
C MET A 64 -4.10 15.65 33.08
N ALA A 65 -4.42 16.60 32.19
CA ALA A 65 -4.80 17.96 32.56
C ALA A 65 -6.29 18.00 32.92
N LEU A 66 -6.60 18.31 34.18
CA LEU A 66 -7.96 18.56 34.67
C LEU A 66 -8.08 20.07 34.95
N GLY A 67 -8.71 20.82 34.04
CA GLY A 67 -8.88 22.28 34.13
C GLY A 67 -7.74 23.11 33.50
N ASP A 68 -7.82 24.44 33.66
CA ASP A 68 -6.92 25.43 33.03
C ASP A 68 -5.52 25.52 33.65
N SER A 69 -5.28 24.86 34.80
CA SER A 69 -3.97 24.77 35.44
C SER A 69 -3.33 23.41 35.14
N ALA A 70 -2.77 23.28 33.93
CA ALA A 70 -2.15 22.05 33.46
C ALA A 70 -0.75 21.83 34.06
N THR A 71 -0.63 21.10 35.18
CA THR A 71 0.62 20.43 35.53
C THR A 71 0.58 19.02 34.93
N GLY A 72 1.12 18.87 33.73
CA GLY A 72 1.22 17.58 33.05
C GLY A 72 1.95 16.55 33.92
N ARG A 73 1.39 15.34 34.03
CA ARG A 73 1.89 14.25 34.90
C ARG A 73 2.89 13.36 34.16
N GLY A 74 3.89 13.98 33.54
CA GLY A 74 4.91 13.28 32.73
C GLY A 74 5.86 12.38 33.52
N ASP A 75 5.79 12.46 34.85
CA ASP A 75 6.57 11.73 35.85
C ASP A 75 5.81 10.54 36.48
N LEU A 76 4.54 10.32 36.14
CA LEU A 76 3.73 9.21 36.70
C LEU A 76 4.28 7.81 36.40
N LEU A 77 4.98 7.69 35.28
CA LEU A 77 5.58 6.44 34.83
C LEU A 77 7.06 6.71 34.62
N ASP A 78 7.91 5.76 34.98
CA ASP A 78 9.34 5.83 34.68
C ASP A 78 9.65 5.52 33.20
N ARG A 79 10.93 5.63 32.82
CA ARG A 79 11.36 5.40 31.43
C ARG A 79 11.07 3.96 30.96
N ASN A 80 11.24 2.97 31.83
CA ASN A 80 11.04 1.56 31.50
C ASN A 80 9.55 1.23 31.38
N GLU A 81 8.71 1.77 32.27
CA GLU A 81 7.27 1.60 32.21
C GLU A 81 6.70 2.17 30.91
N ARG A 82 7.11 3.39 30.51
CA ARG A 82 6.70 3.99 29.23
C ARG A 82 7.20 3.20 28.02
N TYR A 83 8.41 2.63 28.11
CA TYR A 83 8.94 1.73 27.10
C TYR A 83 8.09 0.45 26.96
N TYR A 84 7.72 -0.19 28.07
CA TYR A 84 6.88 -1.39 28.04
C TYR A 84 5.46 -1.11 27.57
N ILE A 85 4.88 0.05 27.92
CA ILE A 85 3.60 0.49 27.35
C ILE A 85 3.71 0.65 25.83
N SER A 86 4.81 1.22 25.35
CA SER A 86 5.04 1.39 23.91
C SER A 86 5.06 0.05 23.19
N ARG A 87 5.73 -0.95 23.79
CA ARG A 87 5.75 -2.32 23.26
C ARG A 87 4.40 -3.02 23.34
N PHE A 88 3.66 -2.82 24.43
CA PHE A 88 2.29 -3.33 24.57
C PHE A 88 1.39 -2.79 23.45
N LEU A 89 1.42 -1.47 23.21
CA LEU A 89 0.62 -0.83 22.16
C LEU A 89 0.96 -1.36 20.76
N LEU A 90 2.25 -1.60 20.47
CA LEU A 90 2.69 -2.22 19.21
C LEU A 90 2.36 -3.72 19.13
N ALA A 91 2.23 -4.41 20.25
CA ALA A 91 1.87 -5.82 20.27
C ALA A 91 0.39 -6.06 19.93
N ILE A 92 -0.46 -5.03 19.96
CA ILE A 92 -1.90 -5.16 19.66
C ILE A 92 -2.09 -5.28 18.14
N PRO A 93 -2.54 -6.44 17.64
CA PRO A 93 -2.80 -6.64 16.22
C PRO A 93 -4.07 -5.92 15.76
N TYR A 94 -4.28 -5.87 14.45
CA TYR A 94 -5.54 -5.37 13.87
C TYR A 94 -6.71 -6.27 14.27
N PRO A 95 -7.93 -5.76 14.46
CA PRO A 95 -9.06 -6.63 14.77
C PRO A 95 -9.42 -7.50 13.54
N PRO A 96 -10.09 -8.64 13.72
CA PRO A 96 -10.53 -9.45 12.59
C PRO A 96 -11.55 -8.71 11.72
N ALA A 97 -11.60 -9.05 10.44
CA ALA A 97 -12.60 -8.54 9.51
C ALA A 97 -14.03 -8.92 9.95
N GLN A 98 -14.95 -7.96 9.88
CA GLN A 98 -16.31 -8.11 10.43
C GLN A 98 -17.13 -9.20 9.74
N LYS A 99 -16.96 -9.37 8.42
CA LYS A 99 -17.75 -10.30 7.62
C LYS A 99 -16.93 -11.34 6.85
N ARG A 100 -15.63 -11.49 7.14
CA ARG A 100 -14.84 -12.57 6.52
C ARG A 100 -15.52 -13.91 6.80
N ALA A 101 -15.80 -14.65 5.74
CA ALA A 101 -16.44 -15.95 5.85
C ALA A 101 -15.57 -16.92 6.66
N PHE A 102 -16.17 -17.86 7.39
CA PHE A 102 -15.42 -18.89 8.12
C PHE A 102 -14.61 -19.80 7.18
N THR A 103 -14.92 -19.81 5.90
CA THR A 103 -14.12 -20.51 4.89
C THR A 103 -12.83 -19.78 4.54
N ASN A 104 -12.64 -18.57 5.07
CA ASN A 104 -11.56 -17.63 4.76
C ASN A 104 -11.53 -17.15 3.30
N VAL A 105 -12.57 -17.44 2.51
CA VAL A 105 -12.69 -17.03 1.10
C VAL A 105 -13.52 -15.74 1.00
N LEU A 106 -13.06 -14.79 0.18
CA LEU A 106 -13.84 -13.59 -0.16
C LEU A 106 -15.09 -13.94 -0.96
N SER A 107 -16.20 -13.26 -0.69
CA SER A 107 -17.38 -13.34 -1.54
C SER A 107 -17.11 -12.73 -2.91
N LYS A 108 -17.82 -13.21 -3.94
CA LYS A 108 -17.74 -12.62 -5.29
C LYS A 108 -17.98 -11.11 -5.29
N ARG A 109 -18.86 -10.63 -4.40
CA ARG A 109 -19.18 -9.21 -4.27
C ARG A 109 -18.04 -8.42 -3.65
N ALA A 110 -17.31 -8.98 -2.69
CA ALA A 110 -16.09 -8.37 -2.16
C ALA A 110 -14.97 -8.35 -3.22
N VAL A 111 -14.81 -9.43 -3.98
CA VAL A 111 -13.88 -9.50 -5.13
C VAL A 111 -14.18 -8.41 -6.16
N ASP A 112 -15.46 -8.24 -6.53
CA ASP A 112 -15.91 -7.15 -7.42
C ASP A 112 -15.63 -5.77 -6.82
N GLY A 113 -15.72 -5.65 -5.50
CA GLY A 113 -15.33 -4.45 -4.76
C GLY A 113 -13.85 -4.12 -4.89
N PHE A 114 -12.96 -5.09 -4.67
CA PHE A 114 -11.52 -4.93 -4.86
C PHE A 114 -11.19 -4.52 -6.29
N GLU A 115 -11.78 -5.19 -7.29
CA GLU A 115 -11.57 -4.87 -8.69
C GLU A 115 -12.04 -3.45 -9.04
N LEU A 116 -13.23 -3.07 -8.56
CA LEU A 116 -13.77 -1.72 -8.77
C LEU A 116 -12.92 -0.66 -8.08
N PHE A 117 -12.42 -0.94 -6.88
CA PHE A 117 -11.67 0.00 -6.08
C PHE A 117 -10.24 0.21 -6.61
N HIS A 118 -9.55 -0.85 -7.00
CA HIS A 118 -8.12 -0.82 -7.36
C HIS A 118 -7.82 -0.88 -8.87
N ILE A 119 -8.76 -1.31 -9.72
CA ILE A 119 -8.46 -1.59 -11.14
C ILE A 119 -9.40 -0.84 -12.09
N LYS A 120 -10.72 -1.02 -11.93
CA LYS A 120 -11.73 -0.50 -12.88
C LYS A 120 -12.12 0.95 -12.61
N GLY A 121 -12.22 1.35 -11.36
CA GLY A 121 -12.56 2.71 -10.95
C GLY A 121 -13.87 3.26 -11.50
N ASN A 122 -14.00 4.58 -11.47
CA ASN A 122 -15.14 5.32 -11.98
C ASN A 122 -14.81 6.00 -13.32
N HIS A 123 -15.41 5.51 -14.41
CA HIS A 123 -15.14 6.03 -15.76
C HIS A 123 -15.91 7.33 -16.09
N GLU A 124 -17.20 7.46 -15.77
CA GLU A 124 -18.03 8.69 -15.93
C GLU A 124 -17.77 9.57 -17.18
N GLY A 125 -17.41 8.96 -18.33
CA GLY A 125 -17.07 9.68 -19.57
C GLY A 125 -15.71 10.39 -19.56
N LYS A 126 -14.89 10.21 -18.53
CA LYS A 126 -13.52 10.72 -18.45
C LYS A 126 -12.56 9.87 -19.30
N PRO A 127 -11.46 10.45 -19.81
CA PRO A 127 -10.46 9.70 -20.57
C PRO A 127 -9.78 8.56 -19.80
N GLN A 128 -9.79 8.63 -18.46
CA GLN A 128 -9.24 7.64 -17.55
C GLN A 128 -10.18 7.47 -16.35
N PRO A 129 -10.40 6.25 -15.86
CA PRO A 129 -11.25 6.03 -14.69
C PRO A 129 -10.57 6.56 -13.42
N ASN A 130 -11.35 7.20 -12.56
CA ASN A 130 -10.91 7.55 -11.21
C ASN A 130 -10.89 6.29 -10.34
N VAL A 131 -9.70 5.81 -9.99
CA VAL A 131 -9.50 4.60 -9.17
C VAL A 131 -9.18 5.02 -7.74
N CYS A 132 -9.94 4.53 -6.75
CA CYS A 132 -9.69 4.89 -5.36
C CYS A 132 -8.40 4.28 -4.82
N GLY A 133 -8.02 3.09 -5.30
CA GLY A 133 -6.76 2.43 -4.96
C GLY A 133 -5.51 3.23 -5.31
N ASP A 134 -5.60 4.23 -6.18
CA ASP A 134 -4.48 5.13 -6.51
C ASP A 134 -4.17 6.07 -5.33
N CYS A 135 -5.22 6.42 -4.56
CA CYS A 135 -5.13 7.23 -3.35
C CYS A 135 -5.19 6.40 -2.07
N HIS A 136 -5.71 5.17 -2.11
CA HIS A 136 -5.90 4.28 -0.95
C HIS A 136 -5.04 3.04 -1.08
N ARG A 137 -3.85 3.11 -0.49
CA ARG A 137 -2.74 2.23 -0.92
C ARG A 137 -2.54 1.03 -0.01
N MET A 138 -2.16 -0.10 -0.60
CA MET A 138 -1.72 -1.28 0.13
C MET A 138 -0.45 -0.98 0.96
N PRO A 139 -0.27 -1.60 2.14
CA PRO A 139 -1.07 -2.71 2.69
C PRO A 139 -2.34 -2.31 3.45
N PHE A 140 -2.49 -1.03 3.79
CA PHE A 140 -3.45 -0.57 4.82
C PHE A 140 -4.49 0.41 4.29
N LEU A 141 -4.69 0.48 2.97
CA LEU A 141 -5.64 1.36 2.29
C LEU A 141 -5.56 2.84 2.74
N VAL A 142 -4.35 3.29 3.07
CA VAL A 142 -4.02 4.66 3.56
C VAL A 142 -4.43 5.70 2.53
N SER A 143 -5.21 6.70 2.94
CA SER A 143 -5.71 7.77 2.06
C SER A 143 -4.65 8.86 1.86
N THR A 144 -4.10 8.99 0.66
CA THR A 144 -3.13 10.02 0.28
C THR A 144 -3.82 11.06 -0.63
N ASN A 145 -4.70 11.90 -0.09
CA ASN A 145 -5.51 12.80 -0.93
C ASN A 145 -4.71 13.97 -1.55
N THR A 146 -3.45 14.17 -1.14
CA THR A 146 -2.57 15.18 -1.74
C THR A 146 -1.13 14.66 -1.76
N PRO A 147 -0.60 14.24 -2.93
CA PRO A 147 0.81 13.90 -3.06
C PRO A 147 1.70 15.03 -2.53
N GLY A 148 2.57 14.71 -1.57
CA GLY A 148 3.50 15.67 -0.98
C GLY A 148 2.93 16.60 0.11
N SER A 149 1.69 16.43 0.58
CA SER A 149 1.16 17.18 1.73
C SER A 149 1.14 16.40 3.05
N GLY A 150 1.68 15.17 3.08
CA GLY A 150 1.78 14.26 4.22
C GLY A 150 0.49 14.04 5.03
N MET A 151 -0.68 14.23 4.41
CA MET A 151 -1.97 13.85 5.01
C MET A 151 -2.27 12.36 4.79
N ASP A 152 -1.30 11.49 5.10
CA ASP A 152 -1.40 10.06 4.92
C ASP A 152 -1.94 9.42 6.21
N ALA A 153 -3.26 9.46 6.40
CA ALA A 153 -3.89 8.80 7.54
C ALA A 153 -4.06 7.29 7.25
N PRO A 154 -3.38 6.39 7.99
CA PRO A 154 -3.59 4.97 7.80
C PRO A 154 -5.01 4.59 8.23
N THR A 155 -5.76 3.97 7.34
CA THR A 155 -7.13 3.53 7.60
C THR A 155 -7.23 2.06 7.26
N TRP A 156 -7.11 1.20 8.27
CA TRP A 156 -7.05 -0.25 8.11
C TRP A 156 -8.20 -0.82 7.24
N ARG A 157 -9.41 -0.27 7.36
CA ARG A 157 -10.58 -0.59 6.52
C ARG A 157 -11.00 0.53 5.56
N GLY A 158 -10.08 1.42 5.18
CA GLY A 158 -10.39 2.54 4.30
C GLY A 158 -11.43 3.49 4.93
N ALA A 159 -12.46 3.88 4.16
CA ALA A 159 -13.43 4.87 4.63
C ALA A 159 -14.31 4.39 5.80
N TYR A 160 -14.43 3.09 6.08
CA TYR A 160 -15.15 2.59 7.26
C TYR A 160 -14.55 3.15 8.55
N ASP A 161 -13.22 3.02 8.71
CA ASP A 161 -12.51 3.57 9.87
C ASP A 161 -12.47 5.11 9.83
N ARG A 162 -12.46 5.72 8.65
CA ARG A 162 -12.49 7.19 8.50
C ARG A 162 -13.78 7.82 9.03
N PHE A 163 -14.93 7.23 8.74
CA PHE A 163 -16.22 7.74 9.20
C PHE A 163 -16.48 7.42 10.67
N LEU A 164 -16.02 6.26 11.12
CA LEU A 164 -16.25 5.83 12.49
C LEU A 164 -15.28 6.45 13.49
N ILE A 165 -14.03 6.71 13.13
CA ILE A 165 -12.97 6.89 14.14
C ILE A 165 -12.16 8.17 13.95
N LEU A 166 -12.01 8.69 12.72
CA LEU A 166 -11.26 9.92 12.52
C LEU A 166 -12.10 11.16 12.87
N PRO A 167 -11.63 12.01 13.82
CA PRO A 167 -12.28 13.27 14.12
C PRO A 167 -12.42 14.14 12.86
N GLN A 168 -11.53 14.05 11.86
CA GLN A 168 -11.66 14.79 10.61
C GLN A 168 -12.87 14.37 9.76
N GLY A 169 -13.36 13.14 9.91
CA GLY A 169 -14.60 12.66 9.28
C GLY A 169 -15.87 13.08 10.03
N ARG A 170 -15.77 13.25 11.36
CA ARG A 170 -16.87 13.70 12.22
C ARG A 170 -16.92 15.23 12.33
N LEU A 171 -15.86 15.90 12.74
CA LEU A 171 -15.77 17.33 13.00
C LEU A 171 -16.00 18.21 11.76
N ASN A 172 -15.49 17.85 10.59
CA ASN A 172 -15.70 18.66 9.39
C ASN A 172 -17.12 18.58 8.82
N ILE A 173 -17.96 17.71 9.40
CA ILE A 173 -19.23 17.33 8.80
C ILE A 173 -20.38 17.51 9.81
N ILE A 174 -20.23 17.18 11.09
CA ILE A 174 -21.27 17.33 12.13
C ILE A 174 -21.58 18.79 12.51
N ASP A 175 -20.72 19.74 12.16
CA ASP A 175 -21.03 21.16 12.35
C ASP A 175 -21.96 21.71 11.27
N PHE A 176 -22.23 20.93 10.22
CA PHE A 176 -23.33 21.19 9.30
C PHE A 176 -24.59 20.49 9.80
N ASP A 177 -25.65 21.26 10.05
CA ASP A 177 -26.93 20.78 10.59
C ASP A 177 -27.48 19.55 9.85
N PHE A 178 -27.29 19.48 8.53
CA PHE A 178 -27.70 18.33 7.72
C PHE A 178 -27.07 17.01 8.20
N TYR A 179 -25.76 16.99 8.45
CA TYR A 179 -25.08 15.77 8.86
C TYR A 179 -25.18 15.50 10.36
N ARG A 180 -25.31 16.53 11.20
CA ARG A 180 -25.66 16.39 12.62
C ARG A 180 -26.99 15.65 12.76
N ASN A 181 -28.02 16.16 12.08
CA ASN A 181 -29.35 15.57 12.06
C ASN A 181 -29.35 14.14 11.50
N ILE A 182 -28.41 13.79 10.61
CA ILE A 182 -28.23 12.43 10.09
C ILE A 182 -27.57 11.52 11.14
N ALA A 183 -26.53 12.00 11.82
CA ALA A 183 -25.82 11.24 12.85
C ALA A 183 -26.72 10.95 14.06
N GLU A 184 -27.49 11.94 14.51
CA GLU A 184 -28.43 11.83 15.64
C GLU A 184 -29.59 10.87 15.38
N LYS A 185 -29.94 10.64 14.11
CA LYS A 185 -30.99 9.68 13.70
C LYS A 185 -30.53 8.22 13.67
N GLY A 186 -29.24 7.93 13.86
CA GLY A 186 -28.72 6.56 13.85
C GLY A 186 -28.85 5.86 12.50
N ILE A 187 -28.41 6.49 11.42
CA ILE A 187 -28.46 5.88 10.08
C ILE A 187 -27.47 4.69 9.98
N PRO A 188 -27.86 3.58 9.33
CA PRO A 188 -26.95 2.46 9.06
C PRO A 188 -25.67 2.90 8.33
N GLU A 189 -24.51 2.42 8.78
CA GLU A 189 -23.18 2.80 8.24
C GLU A 189 -23.07 2.64 6.71
N LYS A 190 -23.77 1.64 6.15
CA LYS A 190 -23.81 1.38 4.71
C LYS A 190 -24.44 2.53 3.92
N ASP A 191 -25.43 3.22 4.49
CA ASP A 191 -26.08 4.34 3.82
C ASP A 191 -25.19 5.60 3.87
N LEU A 192 -24.48 5.81 4.98
CA LEU A 192 -23.43 6.84 5.05
C LEU A 192 -22.32 6.58 4.04
N TRP A 193 -21.88 5.33 3.89
CA TRP A 193 -20.93 4.95 2.85
C TRP A 193 -21.45 5.29 1.45
N ARG A 194 -22.70 4.94 1.14
CA ARG A 194 -23.33 5.23 -0.16
C ARG A 194 -23.35 6.73 -0.48
N LEU A 195 -23.53 7.61 0.50
CA LEU A 195 -23.47 9.06 0.30
C LEU A 195 -22.14 9.51 -0.31
N SER A 196 -21.02 8.90 0.10
CA SER A 196 -19.68 9.18 -0.45
C SER A 196 -19.59 8.92 -1.97
N TRP A 197 -20.50 8.09 -2.48
CA TRP A 197 -20.56 7.67 -3.89
C TRP A 197 -21.80 8.22 -4.61
N ARG A 198 -22.37 9.32 -4.10
CA ARG A 198 -23.63 9.92 -4.60
C ARG A 198 -24.76 8.89 -4.68
N SER A 199 -24.79 7.98 -3.71
CA SER A 199 -25.78 6.90 -3.57
C SER A 199 -25.88 5.96 -4.78
N LYS A 200 -24.82 5.84 -5.59
CA LYS A 200 -24.80 4.96 -6.77
C LYS A 200 -24.59 3.49 -6.35
N PRO A 201 -25.58 2.59 -6.54
CA PRO A 201 -25.49 1.21 -6.04
C PRO A 201 -24.37 0.37 -6.64
N ARG A 202 -23.86 0.76 -7.83
CA ARG A 202 -22.73 0.08 -8.47
C ARG A 202 -21.43 0.08 -7.65
N PHE A 203 -21.32 0.95 -6.65
CA PHE A 203 -20.18 0.99 -5.73
C PHE A 203 -20.43 0.22 -4.42
N ASP A 204 -21.61 -0.36 -4.23
CA ASP A 204 -21.89 -1.23 -3.09
C ASP A 204 -20.94 -2.43 -2.97
N PRO A 205 -20.38 -3.02 -4.07
CA PRO A 205 -19.36 -4.06 -3.93
C PRO A 205 -18.13 -3.62 -3.11
N ILE A 206 -17.74 -2.34 -3.18
CA ILE A 206 -16.62 -1.80 -2.39
C ILE A 206 -16.93 -1.84 -0.89
N TRP A 207 -18.21 -1.73 -0.50
CA TRP A 207 -18.59 -1.90 0.90
C TRP A 207 -18.30 -3.32 1.40
N GLU A 208 -18.59 -4.34 0.60
CA GLU A 208 -18.29 -5.73 0.99
C GLU A 208 -16.77 -6.00 0.96
N MET A 209 -16.01 -5.39 0.04
CA MET A 209 -14.54 -5.40 0.10
C MET A 209 -14.03 -4.93 1.46
N VAL A 210 -14.58 -3.83 1.98
CA VAL A 210 -14.16 -3.27 3.27
C VAL A 210 -14.55 -4.16 4.47
N LEU A 211 -15.69 -4.84 4.38
CA LEU A 211 -16.19 -5.69 5.46
C LEU A 211 -15.55 -7.08 5.49
N GLU A 212 -15.16 -7.60 4.34
CA GLU A 212 -14.60 -8.94 4.16
C GLU A 212 -13.08 -8.97 3.96
N GLY A 213 -12.47 -7.86 3.50
CA GLY A 213 -11.02 -7.72 3.39
C GLY A 213 -10.36 -7.90 4.75
N SER A 214 -9.39 -8.81 4.83
CA SER A 214 -8.74 -9.20 6.08
C SER A 214 -7.26 -8.90 6.06
N THR A 215 -6.78 -8.51 7.24
CA THR A 215 -5.39 -8.19 7.55
C THR A 215 -5.19 -8.72 8.97
N GLY A 216 -4.43 -9.81 9.11
CA GLY A 216 -4.01 -10.36 10.40
C GLY A 216 -4.61 -11.71 10.73
N TYR A 217 -5.88 -11.95 10.37
CA TYR A 217 -6.62 -13.11 10.85
C TYR A 217 -7.32 -13.88 9.73
N SER A 218 -7.36 -15.20 9.87
CA SER A 218 -8.28 -16.05 9.14
C SER A 218 -9.72 -15.79 9.57
N GLY A 219 -10.67 -15.96 8.65
CA GLY A 219 -12.10 -15.82 8.93
C GLY A 219 -12.65 -16.80 9.97
N THR A 220 -11.89 -17.83 10.38
CA THR A 220 -12.28 -18.75 11.48
C THR A 220 -11.92 -18.24 12.87
N PHE A 221 -11.05 -17.24 13.00
CA PHE A 221 -10.62 -16.77 14.32
C PHE A 221 -11.79 -16.38 15.22
N ALA A 222 -11.70 -16.75 16.51
CA ALA A 222 -12.70 -16.49 17.54
C ALA A 222 -14.09 -17.11 17.29
N ARG A 223 -14.24 -17.98 16.28
CA ARG A 223 -15.46 -18.75 16.10
C ARG A 223 -15.53 -19.91 17.08
N GLN A 224 -16.75 -20.18 17.52
CA GLN A 224 -17.05 -21.28 18.43
C GLN A 224 -18.19 -22.13 17.86
N LEU A 225 -18.14 -23.43 18.18
CA LEU A 225 -19.16 -24.39 17.81
C LEU A 225 -19.39 -25.35 18.97
N THR A 226 -20.62 -25.50 19.42
CA THR A 226 -20.98 -26.57 20.37
C THR A 226 -21.54 -27.76 19.61
N LEU A 227 -20.88 -28.91 19.70
CA LEU A 227 -21.32 -30.19 19.15
C LEU A 227 -21.99 -31.01 20.27
N ASN A 228 -23.26 -31.33 20.10
CA ASN A 228 -24.04 -32.19 20.98
C ASN A 228 -25.20 -32.82 20.18
N ARG A 229 -26.07 -33.58 20.84
CA ARG A 229 -27.21 -34.25 20.19
C ARG A 229 -28.10 -33.33 19.35
N LYS A 230 -28.30 -32.08 19.76
CA LYS A 230 -29.15 -31.10 19.06
C LYS A 230 -28.45 -30.47 17.85
N THR A 231 -27.13 -30.29 17.93
CA THR A 231 -26.36 -29.56 16.91
C THR A 231 -25.66 -30.48 15.91
N ALA A 232 -25.51 -31.78 16.21
CA ALA A 232 -24.74 -32.73 15.39
C ALA A 232 -25.24 -32.93 13.95
N ASN A 233 -26.52 -32.65 13.68
CA ASN A 233 -27.12 -32.71 12.33
C ASN A 233 -27.42 -31.33 11.75
N GLN A 234 -27.09 -30.24 12.44
CA GLN A 234 -27.36 -28.91 11.92
C GLN A 234 -26.40 -28.60 10.77
N ARG A 235 -26.95 -28.02 9.70
CA ARG A 235 -26.18 -27.62 8.52
C ARG A 235 -24.98 -26.75 8.89
N LEU A 236 -25.16 -25.75 9.75
CA LEU A 236 -24.06 -24.87 10.16
C LEU A 236 -22.94 -25.61 10.89
N THR A 237 -23.25 -26.60 11.73
CA THR A 237 -22.25 -27.48 12.37
C THR A 237 -21.44 -28.23 11.33
N LEU A 238 -22.14 -28.83 10.35
CA LEU A 238 -21.53 -29.62 9.28
C LEU A 238 -20.71 -28.77 8.30
N GLU A 239 -20.96 -27.46 8.22
CA GLU A 239 -20.17 -26.52 7.41
C GLU A 239 -19.02 -25.88 8.20
N LEU A 240 -19.25 -25.50 9.46
CA LEU A 240 -18.27 -24.78 10.29
C LEU A 240 -17.18 -25.70 10.83
N LEU A 241 -17.50 -26.90 11.30
CA LEU A 241 -16.50 -27.80 11.88
C LEU A 241 -15.40 -28.16 10.86
N PRO A 242 -15.70 -28.56 9.62
CA PRO A 242 -14.66 -28.80 8.61
C PRO A 242 -13.85 -27.56 8.27
N ALA A 243 -14.46 -26.37 8.29
CA ALA A 243 -13.74 -25.12 8.04
C ALA A 243 -12.76 -24.79 9.18
N LEU A 244 -13.16 -25.04 10.44
CA LEU A 244 -12.28 -24.90 11.61
C LEU A 244 -11.11 -25.89 11.54
N GLU A 245 -11.38 -27.15 11.20
CA GLU A 245 -10.36 -28.19 11.00
C GLU A 245 -9.38 -27.81 9.90
N ALA A 246 -9.88 -27.33 8.75
CA ALA A 246 -9.05 -26.88 7.64
C ALA A 246 -8.13 -25.72 8.06
N SER A 247 -8.68 -24.68 8.69
CA SER A 247 -7.88 -23.56 9.19
C SER A 247 -6.84 -23.99 10.23
N ALA A 248 -7.16 -24.97 11.08
CA ALA A 248 -6.21 -25.50 12.05
C ALA A 248 -5.09 -26.31 11.38
N ALA A 249 -5.39 -27.10 10.36
CA ALA A 249 -4.39 -27.79 9.54
C ALA A 249 -3.51 -26.82 8.74
N GLU A 250 -4.05 -25.65 8.37
CA GLU A 250 -3.33 -24.54 7.77
C GLU A 250 -2.58 -23.67 8.81
N GLU A 251 -2.58 -24.06 10.09
CA GLU A 251 -1.94 -23.36 11.20
C GLU A 251 -2.47 -21.94 11.46
N ALA A 252 -3.64 -21.62 10.91
CA ALA A 252 -4.28 -20.31 11.03
C ALA A 252 -4.90 -20.08 12.42
N ILE A 253 -5.26 -21.17 13.09
CA ILE A 253 -5.87 -21.19 14.42
C ILE A 253 -5.38 -22.41 15.20
N VAL A 254 -5.48 -22.34 16.53
CA VAL A 254 -5.45 -23.52 17.38
C VAL A 254 -6.90 -23.91 17.67
N LEU A 255 -7.33 -25.05 17.13
CA LEU A 255 -8.68 -25.57 17.38
C LEU A 255 -8.68 -26.49 18.60
N GLN A 256 -9.31 -26.04 19.68
CA GLN A 256 -9.43 -26.78 20.93
C GLN A 256 -10.90 -26.94 21.32
N ALA A 257 -11.27 -28.09 21.86
CA ALA A 257 -12.59 -28.36 22.41
C ALA A 257 -12.50 -28.67 23.90
N GLU A 258 -13.33 -28.00 24.69
CA GLU A 258 -13.66 -28.44 26.05
C GLU A 258 -14.91 -29.31 25.96
N ALA A 259 -14.84 -30.56 26.42
CA ALA A 259 -15.86 -31.55 26.16
C ALA A 259 -16.11 -32.53 27.31
N LEU A 260 -17.27 -33.16 27.25
CA LEU A 260 -17.68 -34.30 28.05
C LEU A 260 -17.85 -35.51 27.13
N LEU A 261 -17.24 -36.64 27.48
CA LEU A 261 -17.49 -37.95 26.87
C LEU A 261 -17.92 -38.93 27.97
N ASP A 262 -19.13 -39.47 27.86
CA ASP A 262 -19.74 -40.36 28.87
C ASP A 262 -19.66 -39.77 30.30
N GLY A 263 -19.87 -38.46 30.40
CA GLY A 263 -19.85 -37.72 31.67
C GLY A 263 -18.46 -37.40 32.22
N LYS A 264 -17.37 -37.72 31.50
CA LYS A 264 -15.99 -37.38 31.89
C LYS A 264 -15.49 -36.16 31.13
N ASP A 265 -14.93 -35.20 31.85
CA ASP A 265 -14.29 -34.02 31.27
C ASP A 265 -13.06 -34.40 30.44
N MET A 266 -12.90 -33.75 29.30
CA MET A 266 -11.73 -33.87 28.44
C MET A 266 -11.48 -32.58 27.66
N THR A 267 -10.21 -32.30 27.43
CA THR A 267 -9.77 -31.24 26.53
C THR A 267 -9.14 -31.88 25.30
N LEU A 268 -9.69 -31.58 24.12
CA LEU A 268 -9.22 -32.10 22.83
C LEU A 268 -8.60 -30.97 22.02
N GLN A 269 -7.50 -31.24 21.33
CA GLN A 269 -6.91 -30.32 20.36
C GLN A 269 -6.82 -30.99 18.99
N PHE A 270 -7.22 -30.28 17.95
CA PHE A 270 -7.10 -30.78 16.59
C PHE A 270 -5.65 -30.73 16.12
N GLN A 271 -5.11 -31.88 15.69
CA GLN A 271 -3.76 -32.05 15.18
C GLN A 271 -3.77 -33.19 14.15
N ASN A 272 -3.19 -32.97 12.96
CA ASN A 272 -3.01 -34.00 11.94
C ASN A 272 -4.30 -34.79 11.59
N GLY A 273 -5.42 -34.08 11.43
CA GLY A 273 -6.72 -34.68 11.06
C GLY A 273 -7.49 -35.33 12.22
N HIS A 274 -6.97 -35.26 13.45
CA HIS A 274 -7.55 -35.92 14.62
C HIS A 274 -7.69 -34.95 15.79
N TYR A 275 -8.63 -35.23 16.68
CA TYR A 275 -8.78 -34.58 17.98
C TYR A 275 -8.05 -35.40 19.03
N ILE A 276 -6.92 -34.87 19.50
CA ILE A 276 -6.06 -35.54 20.47
C ILE A 276 -6.32 -34.95 21.85
N GLN A 277 -6.54 -35.81 22.84
CA GLN A 277 -6.68 -35.41 24.23
C GLN A 277 -5.36 -34.84 24.77
N VAL A 278 -5.42 -33.63 25.33
CA VAL A 278 -4.24 -32.86 25.75
C VAL A 278 -3.63 -33.39 27.06
N ASP A 279 -4.37 -34.21 27.81
CA ASP A 279 -3.90 -34.84 29.05
C ASP A 279 -3.11 -36.17 28.83
N LYS A 280 -2.77 -36.84 29.93
CA LYS A 280 -1.91 -38.04 29.93
C LYS A 280 -2.47 -39.24 29.14
N SER A 281 -3.78 -39.31 28.92
CA SER A 281 -4.41 -40.49 28.29
C SER A 281 -4.23 -40.53 26.77
N ARG A 282 -3.95 -39.38 26.12
CA ARG A 282 -3.70 -39.20 24.67
C ARG A 282 -4.68 -39.96 23.76
N GLN A 283 -5.96 -40.03 24.13
CA GLN A 283 -6.98 -40.58 23.24
C GLN A 283 -7.08 -39.74 21.97
N SER A 284 -7.38 -40.39 20.85
CA SER A 284 -7.50 -39.75 19.53
C SER A 284 -8.86 -40.04 18.94
N PHE A 285 -9.52 -39.01 18.42
CA PHE A 285 -10.84 -39.10 17.85
C PHE A 285 -10.89 -38.46 16.46
N THR A 286 -11.59 -39.11 15.55
CA THR A 286 -11.98 -38.52 14.27
C THR A 286 -13.22 -37.64 14.45
N ARG A 287 -13.45 -36.73 13.51
CA ARG A 287 -14.67 -35.93 13.45
C ARG A 287 -15.92 -36.81 13.44
N GLU A 288 -15.91 -37.87 12.63
CA GLU A 288 -17.03 -38.79 12.46
C GLU A 288 -17.37 -39.51 13.77
N GLN A 289 -16.37 -39.91 14.55
CA GLN A 289 -16.57 -40.49 15.89
C GLN A 289 -17.20 -39.47 16.84
N LEU A 290 -16.67 -38.25 16.93
CA LEU A 290 -17.23 -37.21 17.82
C LEU A 290 -18.67 -36.86 17.44
N ILE A 291 -18.97 -36.76 16.15
CA ILE A 291 -20.34 -36.55 15.64
C ILE A 291 -21.24 -37.75 16.00
N GLY A 292 -20.75 -38.98 15.84
CA GLY A 292 -21.48 -40.19 16.22
C GLY A 292 -21.84 -40.20 17.70
N TYR A 293 -20.85 -39.99 18.58
CA TYR A 293 -21.06 -39.90 20.01
C TYR A 293 -21.99 -38.76 20.40
N ALA A 294 -21.93 -37.62 19.70
CA ALA A 294 -22.83 -36.51 19.95
C ALA A 294 -24.28 -36.87 19.62
N LYS A 295 -24.52 -37.57 18.51
CA LYS A 295 -25.87 -38.05 18.12
C LYS A 295 -26.44 -39.05 19.14
N GLU A 296 -25.59 -39.90 19.70
CA GLU A 296 -25.95 -40.84 20.77
C GLU A 296 -26.15 -40.15 22.13
N GLY A 297 -25.77 -38.87 22.26
CA GLY A 297 -25.83 -38.13 23.51
C GLY A 297 -24.68 -38.44 24.49
N LYS A 298 -23.66 -39.17 24.03
CA LYS A 298 -22.46 -39.51 24.81
C LYS A 298 -21.43 -38.38 24.81
N PHE A 299 -21.39 -37.57 23.75
CA PHE A 299 -20.47 -36.44 23.61
C PHE A 299 -21.19 -35.09 23.62
N SER A 300 -20.63 -34.14 24.34
CA SER A 300 -20.96 -32.72 24.25
C SER A 300 -19.69 -31.90 24.37
N GLY A 301 -19.35 -31.10 23.36
CA GLY A 301 -18.11 -30.32 23.37
C GLY A 301 -18.23 -28.96 22.69
N SER A 302 -17.56 -27.96 23.24
CA SER A 302 -17.47 -26.61 22.68
C SER A 302 -16.09 -26.38 22.07
N PHE A 303 -16.04 -26.39 20.75
CA PHE A 303 -14.86 -26.12 19.93
C PHE A 303 -14.65 -24.61 19.84
N THR A 304 -13.42 -24.16 20.05
CA THR A 304 -13.00 -22.76 19.98
C THR A 304 -11.80 -22.63 19.06
N ALA A 305 -11.92 -21.75 18.06
CA ALA A 305 -10.79 -21.29 17.26
C ALA A 305 -9.98 -20.23 18.01
N ARG A 306 -8.89 -20.66 18.63
CA ARG A 306 -7.98 -19.78 19.36
C ARG A 306 -6.92 -19.21 18.43
N HIS A 307 -6.35 -18.08 18.83
CA HIS A 307 -5.20 -17.51 18.15
C HIS A 307 -3.97 -18.42 18.31
N GLY A 308 -3.09 -18.44 17.31
CA GLY A 308 -1.82 -19.15 17.39
C GLY A 308 -0.82 -18.50 18.37
N ALA A 309 0.28 -19.18 18.64
CA ALA A 309 1.27 -18.71 19.62
C ALA A 309 2.24 -17.64 19.07
N GLN A 310 2.35 -17.50 17.75
CA GLN A 310 3.37 -16.66 17.10
C GLN A 310 2.81 -15.27 16.75
N SER A 311 2.44 -14.49 17.77
CA SER A 311 2.12 -13.06 17.63
C SER A 311 2.56 -12.26 18.84
N GLY A 312 2.94 -11.01 18.61
CA GLY A 312 3.35 -10.08 19.66
C GLY A 312 4.46 -9.18 19.13
N PHE A 313 4.98 -8.26 19.93
CA PHE A 313 5.91 -7.20 19.49
C PHE A 313 7.08 -7.64 18.57
N PHE A 314 7.69 -8.80 18.81
CA PHE A 314 8.81 -9.30 18.01
C PHE A 314 8.40 -10.09 16.76
N ILE A 315 7.13 -10.46 16.65
CA ILE A 315 6.57 -11.20 15.52
C ILE A 315 5.44 -10.34 14.93
N PRO A 316 5.80 -9.30 14.16
CA PRO A 316 4.84 -8.44 13.52
C PRO A 316 4.02 -9.17 12.48
N GLN A 317 2.91 -8.53 12.17
CA GLN A 317 2.06 -8.97 11.10
C GLN A 317 2.80 -8.82 9.77
N PRO A 318 2.80 -9.86 8.90
CA PRO A 318 3.35 -9.73 7.56
C PRO A 318 2.53 -8.73 6.74
N ALA A 319 3.17 -7.98 5.84
CA ALA A 319 2.49 -6.98 5.02
C ALA A 319 2.97 -7.06 3.57
N LEU A 320 2.07 -6.92 2.60
CA LEU A 320 2.34 -7.02 1.16
C LEU A 320 1.88 -5.77 0.41
N TRP A 321 2.69 -5.27 -0.52
CA TRP A 321 2.32 -4.15 -1.39
C TRP A 321 3.05 -4.18 -2.74
N THR A 322 2.61 -3.32 -3.67
CA THR A 322 3.13 -3.28 -5.05
C THR A 322 4.55 -2.72 -5.11
N LEU A 323 5.29 -3.03 -6.19
CA LEU A 323 6.70 -2.68 -6.34
C LEU A 323 6.97 -1.17 -6.30
N SER A 324 7.23 -0.67 -5.10
CA SER A 324 7.49 0.72 -4.78
C SER A 324 7.86 0.86 -3.31
N SER A 325 8.59 1.92 -2.98
CA SER A 325 8.79 2.32 -1.60
C SER A 325 7.43 2.69 -0.96
N ILE A 326 7.18 2.23 0.27
CA ILE A 326 5.86 2.34 0.93
C ILE A 326 5.41 3.79 1.15
N GLN A 327 6.32 4.73 1.45
CA GLN A 327 6.06 6.17 1.52
C GLN A 327 5.85 6.79 0.14
N GLU A 328 6.65 6.38 -0.84
CA GLU A 328 6.67 7.07 -2.12
C GLU A 328 5.50 6.68 -3.02
N GLN A 329 4.78 5.59 -2.70
CA GLN A 329 3.96 4.82 -3.65
C GLN A 329 3.38 5.64 -4.81
N SER A 330 2.27 6.38 -4.71
CA SER A 330 1.73 7.29 -5.75
C SER A 330 1.20 6.68 -7.06
N GLY A 331 0.01 7.15 -7.45
CA GLY A 331 -0.66 6.78 -8.68
C GLY A 331 -1.10 5.31 -8.71
N ARG A 332 -1.38 4.84 -9.93
CA ARG A 332 -1.99 3.53 -10.16
C ARG A 332 -1.10 2.36 -9.73
N GLN A 333 -1.64 1.58 -8.80
CA GLN A 333 -1.03 0.37 -8.26
C GLN A 333 -0.79 -0.67 -9.36
N GLN A 334 0.37 -1.34 -9.31
CA GLN A 334 0.78 -2.35 -10.28
C GLN A 334 0.76 -3.73 -9.65
N PHE A 335 -0.32 -4.48 -9.88
CA PHE A 335 -0.44 -5.83 -9.37
C PHE A 335 0.27 -6.83 -10.29
N PRO A 336 0.89 -7.89 -9.76
CA PRO A 336 1.51 -8.93 -10.56
C PRO A 336 0.50 -9.61 -11.50
N ILE A 337 0.97 -9.94 -12.70
CA ILE A 337 0.24 -10.74 -13.68
C ILE A 337 1.10 -11.97 -13.99
N LEU A 338 0.56 -13.15 -13.70
CA LEU A 338 1.12 -14.44 -14.06
C LEU A 338 0.53 -14.87 -15.39
N ALA A 339 1.35 -14.79 -16.46
CA ALA A 339 0.93 -15.11 -17.81
C ALA A 339 2.02 -15.79 -18.63
N GLY A 340 1.64 -16.47 -19.71
CA GLY A 340 2.58 -17.13 -20.62
C GLY A 340 3.46 -18.20 -19.93
N GLY A 341 2.92 -18.92 -18.95
CA GLY A 341 3.65 -19.92 -18.17
C GLY A 341 4.52 -19.38 -17.04
N ASN A 342 4.54 -18.05 -16.81
CA ASN A 342 5.21 -17.50 -15.63
C ASN A 342 4.42 -17.81 -14.36
N GLN A 343 5.07 -18.46 -13.39
CA GLN A 343 4.49 -18.81 -12.09
C GLN A 343 5.02 -17.94 -10.93
N THR A 344 5.97 -17.04 -11.22
CA THR A 344 6.62 -16.21 -10.22
C THR A 344 6.09 -14.78 -10.25
N MET A 345 5.61 -14.33 -9.10
CA MET A 345 5.27 -12.93 -8.84
C MET A 345 6.32 -12.29 -7.94
N THR A 346 6.56 -11.00 -8.13
CA THR A 346 7.47 -10.21 -7.29
C THR A 346 6.72 -9.00 -6.76
N MET A 347 6.83 -8.79 -5.47
CA MET A 347 6.18 -7.69 -4.76
C MET A 347 7.05 -7.24 -3.59
N ASN A 348 6.63 -6.22 -2.87
CA ASN A 348 7.25 -5.85 -1.63
C ASN A 348 6.58 -6.56 -0.45
N ALA A 349 7.39 -6.91 0.55
CA ALA A 349 6.95 -7.53 1.77
C ALA A 349 7.80 -7.13 2.97
N ARG A 350 7.16 -7.11 4.14
CA ARG A 350 7.80 -6.96 5.45
C ARG A 350 7.29 -8.00 6.41
N HIS A 351 8.10 -8.25 7.44
CA HIS A 351 7.70 -9.07 8.59
C HIS A 351 7.31 -10.51 8.22
N VAL A 352 7.80 -10.99 7.07
CA VAL A 352 7.63 -12.37 6.61
C VAL A 352 8.77 -13.21 7.18
N THR A 353 8.43 -14.24 7.95
CA THR A 353 9.38 -15.17 8.54
C THR A 353 9.79 -16.27 7.55
N GLU A 354 10.87 -17.00 7.84
CA GLU A 354 11.38 -18.06 6.95
C GLU A 354 10.43 -19.26 6.84
N ASP A 355 9.66 -19.51 7.91
CA ASP A 355 8.65 -20.56 8.02
C ASP A 355 7.26 -20.11 7.52
N ALA A 356 7.14 -18.92 6.92
CA ALA A 356 5.87 -18.44 6.42
C ALA A 356 5.32 -19.31 5.28
N HIS A 357 4.01 -19.25 5.07
CA HIS A 357 3.29 -20.00 4.05
C HIS A 357 2.43 -19.08 3.18
N VAL A 358 2.14 -19.54 1.98
CA VAL A 358 1.37 -18.79 0.99
C VAL A 358 -0.07 -19.25 0.98
N ILE A 359 -0.97 -18.28 1.01
CA ILE A 359 -2.42 -18.46 0.96
C ILE A 359 -2.92 -17.83 -0.33
N VAL A 360 -3.67 -18.57 -1.14
CA VAL A 360 -4.34 -18.08 -2.34
C VAL A 360 -5.84 -18.31 -2.19
N ASP A 361 -6.62 -17.25 -2.36
CA ASP A 361 -8.08 -17.23 -2.23
C ASP A 361 -8.57 -17.89 -0.93
N GLY A 362 -7.84 -17.63 0.16
CA GLY A 362 -8.16 -18.11 1.50
C GLY A 362 -7.64 -19.50 1.86
N ARG A 363 -6.94 -20.19 0.95
CA ARG A 363 -6.41 -21.56 1.17
C ARG A 363 -4.91 -21.63 1.03
N ARG A 364 -4.27 -22.48 1.85
CA ARG A 364 -2.82 -22.73 1.75
C ARG A 364 -2.48 -23.42 0.43
N VAL A 365 -1.45 -22.91 -0.25
CA VAL A 365 -0.94 -23.49 -1.49
C VAL A 365 0.54 -23.83 -1.38
N GLN A 366 1.00 -24.76 -2.21
CA GLN A 366 2.42 -25.04 -2.35
C GLN A 366 3.08 -23.92 -3.15
N ALA A 367 4.07 -23.30 -2.53
CA ALA A 367 4.80 -22.19 -3.12
C ALA A 367 6.21 -22.07 -2.54
N LYS A 368 7.11 -21.51 -3.33
CA LYS A 368 8.48 -21.18 -2.93
C LYS A 368 8.61 -19.68 -2.78
N MET A 369 9.16 -19.24 -1.65
CA MET A 369 9.44 -17.83 -1.38
C MET A 369 10.94 -17.57 -1.38
N LYS A 370 11.36 -16.51 -2.06
CA LYS A 370 12.75 -16.05 -2.07
C LYS A 370 12.80 -14.56 -1.76
N LYS A 371 13.52 -14.21 -0.70
CA LYS A 371 13.80 -12.81 -0.35
C LYS A 371 14.72 -12.20 -1.42
N GLY A 372 14.33 -11.03 -1.92
CA GLY A 372 15.11 -10.25 -2.89
C GLY A 372 15.98 -9.21 -2.21
N THR A 373 16.34 -8.15 -2.95
CA THR A 373 17.04 -6.98 -2.40
C THR A 373 16.04 -6.04 -1.70
N ALA A 374 16.51 -5.37 -0.64
CA ALA A 374 15.67 -4.51 0.21
C ALA A 374 14.43 -5.25 0.75
N GLU A 375 13.24 -4.72 0.48
CA GLU A 375 11.95 -5.22 0.99
C GLU A 375 11.20 -6.04 -0.05
N THR A 376 11.88 -6.66 -1.00
CA THR A 376 11.25 -7.44 -2.07
C THR A 376 11.18 -8.93 -1.73
N ILE A 377 10.09 -9.58 -2.16
CA ILE A 377 9.93 -11.03 -2.11
C ILE A 377 9.46 -11.52 -3.48
N ALA A 378 10.01 -12.66 -3.90
CA ALA A 378 9.56 -13.41 -5.06
C ALA A 378 8.83 -14.66 -4.57
N ILE A 379 7.60 -14.86 -5.05
CA ILE A 379 6.77 -16.01 -4.70
C ILE A 379 6.48 -16.79 -5.99
N THR A 380 6.81 -18.07 -6.01
CA THR A 380 6.54 -18.99 -7.12
C THR A 380 5.50 -20.00 -6.66
N ILE A 381 4.34 -20.02 -7.30
CA ILE A 381 3.24 -20.93 -6.95
C ILE A 381 3.30 -22.15 -7.85
N ASP A 382 3.28 -23.35 -7.28
CA ASP A 382 3.49 -24.59 -8.03
C ASP A 382 2.33 -24.89 -9.00
N SER A 383 1.09 -24.65 -8.56
CA SER A 383 -0.13 -24.79 -9.36
C SER A 383 -0.91 -23.48 -9.39
N LEU A 384 -1.00 -22.85 -10.56
CA LEU A 384 -1.75 -21.61 -10.71
C LEU A 384 -3.26 -21.85 -10.58
N PRO A 385 -4.00 -20.92 -9.97
CA PRO A 385 -5.46 -20.94 -10.06
C PRO A 385 -5.92 -20.64 -11.50
N PRO A 386 -7.21 -20.83 -11.83
CA PRO A 386 -7.77 -20.51 -13.14
C PRO A 386 -7.51 -19.05 -13.56
N ASN A 387 -7.66 -18.73 -14.84
CA ASN A 387 -7.50 -17.34 -15.30
C ASN A 387 -8.51 -16.41 -14.60
N GLY A 388 -8.02 -15.29 -14.06
CA GLY A 388 -8.84 -14.37 -13.28
C GLY A 388 -8.05 -13.49 -12.31
N LEU A 389 -8.82 -12.77 -11.48
CA LEU A 389 -8.34 -11.97 -10.35
C LEU A 389 -8.31 -12.86 -9.10
N HIS A 390 -7.17 -12.87 -8.40
CA HIS A 390 -6.94 -13.70 -7.22
C HIS A 390 -6.33 -12.90 -6.08
N PHE A 391 -6.44 -13.44 -4.87
CA PHE A 391 -5.94 -12.82 -3.65
C PHE A 391 -4.87 -13.67 -3.00
N LEU A 392 -3.73 -13.05 -2.76
CA LEU A 392 -2.58 -13.60 -2.08
C LEU A 392 -2.55 -13.08 -0.65
N GLN A 393 -2.33 -13.97 0.31
CA GLN A 393 -1.85 -13.60 1.64
C GLN A 393 -0.60 -14.41 1.96
N VAL A 394 0.26 -13.85 2.80
CA VAL A 394 1.35 -14.59 3.46
C VAL A 394 1.00 -14.71 4.94
N GLN A 395 1.17 -15.91 5.48
CA GLN A 395 0.92 -16.22 6.88
C GLN A 395 2.23 -16.68 7.51
N ASN A 396 2.67 -16.02 8.58
CA ASN A 396 3.75 -16.56 9.41
C ASN A 396 3.20 -17.78 10.18
N SER A 397 3.96 -18.88 10.28
CA SER A 397 3.49 -20.12 10.92
C SER A 397 2.94 -19.84 12.31
N GLN A 398 1.76 -20.40 12.63
CA GLN A 398 1.04 -20.19 13.90
C GLN A 398 0.83 -18.71 14.28
N GLY A 399 0.85 -17.80 13.30
CA GLY A 399 0.85 -16.36 13.50
C GLY A 399 -0.14 -15.62 12.60
N LEU A 400 0.12 -14.34 12.38
CA LEU A 400 -0.77 -13.44 11.66
C LEU A 400 -0.64 -13.54 10.14
N PHE A 401 -1.73 -13.17 9.46
CA PHE A 401 -1.85 -13.09 8.00
C PHE A 401 -1.53 -11.68 7.48
N SER A 402 -1.05 -11.57 6.25
CA SER A 402 -0.96 -10.29 5.56
C SER A 402 -2.32 -9.78 5.10
N ASN A 403 -2.34 -8.57 4.55
CA ASN A 403 -3.47 -8.05 3.79
C ASN A 403 -3.77 -8.95 2.56
N ASP A 404 -5.03 -8.95 2.12
CA ASP A 404 -5.44 -9.50 0.82
C ASP A 404 -4.75 -8.71 -0.32
N PHE A 405 -3.70 -9.29 -0.92
CA PHE A 405 -2.93 -8.68 -2.01
C PHE A 405 -3.38 -9.20 -3.37
N ILE A 406 -3.64 -8.31 -4.32
CA ILE A 406 -4.17 -8.67 -5.63
C ILE A 406 -3.05 -9.21 -6.55
N PHE A 407 -3.36 -10.28 -7.29
CA PHE A 407 -2.64 -10.68 -8.50
C PHE A 407 -3.60 -11.22 -9.57
N HIS A 408 -3.12 -11.35 -10.81
CA HIS A 408 -3.89 -11.94 -11.91
C HIS A 408 -3.21 -13.17 -12.46
N VAL A 409 -4.03 -14.11 -12.96
CA VAL A 409 -3.61 -15.19 -13.85
C VAL A 409 -4.29 -15.00 -15.19
N ALA A 410 -3.53 -15.10 -16.29
CA ALA A 410 -4.06 -14.97 -17.63
C ALA A 410 -3.20 -15.73 -18.65
N ASP A 411 -3.75 -16.01 -19.83
CA ASP A 411 -2.96 -16.60 -20.91
C ASP A 411 -1.90 -15.60 -21.42
N LYS A 412 -2.30 -14.33 -21.59
CA LYS A 412 -1.42 -13.22 -21.97
C LYS A 412 -1.61 -12.01 -21.05
N GLU A 413 -0.52 -11.30 -20.80
CA GLU A 413 -0.51 -10.09 -19.95
C GLU A 413 -1.39 -8.95 -20.51
N GLU A 414 -1.61 -8.94 -21.82
CA GLU A 414 -2.40 -7.92 -22.54
C GLU A 414 -3.91 -8.07 -22.31
N ASP A 415 -4.35 -9.29 -21.97
CA ASP A 415 -5.77 -9.63 -21.76
C ASP A 415 -6.28 -9.09 -20.41
N VAL A 416 -5.37 -8.78 -19.48
CA VAL A 416 -5.69 -8.30 -18.13
C VAL A 416 -5.98 -6.79 -18.14
N LYS A 417 -7.23 -6.40 -17.89
CA LYS A 417 -7.62 -4.99 -17.83
C LYS A 417 -6.79 -4.20 -16.81
N GLY A 418 -6.16 -3.10 -17.24
CA GLY A 418 -5.31 -2.28 -16.38
C GLY A 418 -3.86 -2.75 -16.27
N SER A 419 -3.49 -3.74 -17.08
CA SER A 419 -2.11 -4.10 -17.37
C SER A 419 -1.38 -2.92 -18.02
N PRO A 420 -0.11 -2.64 -17.63
CA PRO A 420 0.70 -1.65 -18.33
C PRO A 420 0.69 -1.85 -19.85
N ARG A 421 0.72 -3.10 -20.32
CA ARG A 421 0.79 -3.40 -21.76
C ARG A 421 -0.44 -2.93 -22.54
N ASN A 422 -1.63 -2.88 -21.92
CA ASN A 422 -2.85 -2.44 -22.58
C ASN A 422 -3.26 -0.99 -22.25
N ASP A 423 -2.50 -0.31 -21.38
CA ASP A 423 -2.65 1.11 -21.10
C ASP A 423 -1.34 1.85 -21.42
N PRO A 424 -1.16 2.31 -22.67
CA PRO A 424 0.06 3.01 -23.04
C PRO A 424 0.24 4.33 -22.23
N GLY A 425 -0.80 4.83 -21.55
CA GLY A 425 -0.77 6.06 -20.76
C GLY A 425 -0.15 5.80 -19.41
N GLN A 426 -0.58 4.71 -18.78
CA GLN A 426 0.03 4.16 -17.57
C GLN A 426 1.51 3.81 -17.80
N LEU A 427 1.86 3.14 -18.91
CA LEU A 427 3.27 2.91 -19.26
C LEU A 427 4.06 4.20 -19.40
N ARG A 428 3.47 5.24 -19.97
CA ARG A 428 4.12 6.56 -20.06
C ARG A 428 4.34 7.20 -18.69
N ASN A 429 3.40 7.07 -17.76
CA ASN A 429 3.52 7.60 -16.40
C ASN A 429 4.55 6.81 -15.57
N LEU A 430 4.57 5.49 -15.71
CA LEU A 430 5.58 4.63 -15.10
C LEU A 430 6.98 4.96 -15.64
N LEU A 431 7.10 5.15 -16.95
CA LEU A 431 8.32 5.61 -17.59
C LEU A 431 8.75 6.98 -17.05
N GLU A 432 7.83 7.95 -16.93
CA GLU A 432 8.11 9.27 -16.36
C GLU A 432 8.71 9.18 -14.95
N ARG A 433 8.09 8.41 -14.06
CA ARG A 433 8.58 8.25 -12.69
C ARG A 433 9.95 7.58 -12.65
N SER A 434 10.17 6.56 -13.47
CA SER A 434 11.49 5.91 -13.56
C SER A 434 12.57 6.83 -14.11
N ILE A 435 12.21 7.74 -15.02
CA ILE A 435 13.11 8.79 -15.51
C ILE A 435 13.40 9.78 -14.40
N ALA A 436 12.38 10.33 -13.76
CA ALA A 436 12.54 11.32 -12.69
C ALA A 436 13.45 10.81 -11.56
N SER A 437 13.27 9.55 -11.15
CA SER A 437 14.06 8.91 -10.10
C SER A 437 15.46 8.44 -10.55
N GLY A 438 15.82 8.56 -11.83
CA GLY A 438 17.11 8.09 -12.36
C GLY A 438 17.26 6.56 -12.42
N SER A 439 16.17 5.79 -12.39
CA SER A 439 16.23 4.33 -12.32
C SER A 439 16.32 3.67 -13.70
N VAL A 440 17.55 3.48 -14.19
CA VAL A 440 17.83 2.86 -15.50
C VAL A 440 17.20 1.46 -15.63
N ALA A 441 17.30 0.63 -14.60
CA ALA A 441 16.70 -0.71 -14.60
C ALA A 441 15.18 -0.67 -14.81
N ARG A 442 14.48 0.29 -14.16
CA ARG A 442 13.04 0.49 -14.35
C ARG A 442 12.74 1.01 -15.74
N VAL A 443 13.51 1.96 -16.27
CA VAL A 443 13.37 2.46 -17.65
C VAL A 443 13.46 1.30 -18.65
N LYS A 444 14.52 0.47 -18.58
CA LYS A 444 14.69 -0.71 -19.44
C LYS A 444 13.48 -1.65 -19.36
N ARG A 445 12.98 -1.90 -18.15
CA ARG A 445 11.78 -2.74 -17.94
C ARG A 445 10.54 -2.13 -18.61
N HIS A 446 10.26 -0.84 -18.44
CA HIS A 446 9.08 -0.20 -19.03
C HIS A 446 9.15 -0.14 -20.56
N LEU A 447 10.34 0.08 -21.13
CA LEU A 447 10.54 0.01 -22.59
C LEU A 447 10.27 -1.41 -23.12
N LYS A 448 10.74 -2.45 -22.43
CA LYS A 448 10.44 -3.86 -22.78
C LYS A 448 8.94 -4.19 -22.70
N LEU A 449 8.20 -3.52 -21.82
CA LEU A 449 6.73 -3.63 -21.73
C LEU A 449 5.99 -2.85 -22.82
N GLY A 450 6.69 -2.15 -23.71
CA GLY A 450 6.11 -1.41 -24.84
C GLY A 450 5.88 0.09 -24.57
N ALA A 451 6.51 0.67 -23.54
CA ALA A 451 6.42 2.12 -23.32
C ALA A 451 6.97 2.89 -24.54
N ARG A 452 6.13 3.75 -25.13
CA ARG A 452 6.48 4.49 -26.34
C ARG A 452 7.44 5.64 -26.02
N VAL A 453 8.66 5.58 -26.53
CA VAL A 453 9.76 6.55 -26.31
C VAL A 453 9.45 7.99 -26.72
N ASN A 454 8.45 8.22 -27.58
CA ASN A 454 8.06 9.54 -28.08
C ASN A 454 6.69 10.02 -27.59
N ARG A 455 6.02 9.26 -26.72
CA ARG A 455 4.69 9.65 -26.24
C ARG A 455 4.82 10.79 -25.23
N LEU A 456 4.01 11.84 -25.39
CA LEU A 456 3.93 12.92 -24.40
C LEU A 456 3.25 12.45 -23.12
N HIS A 457 3.78 12.87 -21.98
CA HIS A 457 3.12 12.68 -20.69
C HIS A 457 1.85 13.53 -20.59
N SER A 458 0.79 12.99 -20.01
CA SER A 458 -0.54 13.62 -20.04
C SER A 458 -0.62 14.91 -19.23
N GLU A 459 0.13 15.00 -18.14
CA GLU A 459 0.06 16.13 -17.20
C GLU A 459 1.02 17.25 -17.63
N ASN A 460 2.33 17.00 -17.55
CA ASN A 460 3.37 17.99 -17.86
C ASN A 460 3.69 18.14 -19.36
N GLY A 461 3.17 17.27 -20.24
CA GLY A 461 3.40 17.38 -21.67
C GLY A 461 4.82 17.05 -22.15
N MET A 462 5.68 16.47 -21.30
CA MET A 462 7.08 16.18 -21.63
C MET A 462 7.23 14.93 -22.50
N THR A 463 8.22 14.92 -23.39
CA THR A 463 8.74 13.66 -23.97
C THR A 463 9.64 12.96 -22.95
N PRO A 464 9.77 11.62 -22.98
CA PRO A 464 10.73 10.89 -22.14
C PRO A 464 12.15 11.47 -22.21
N LEU A 465 12.61 11.80 -23.42
CA LEU A 465 13.93 12.36 -23.66
C LEU A 465 14.09 13.76 -23.05
N ALA A 466 13.07 14.63 -23.15
CA ALA A 466 13.09 15.94 -22.51
C ALA A 466 13.06 15.83 -20.98
N SER A 467 12.31 14.89 -20.42
CA SER A 467 12.30 14.64 -18.97
C SER A 467 13.67 14.17 -18.48
N ALA A 468 14.32 13.24 -19.18
CA ALA A 468 15.66 12.76 -18.82
C ALA A 468 16.70 13.89 -18.88
N ALA A 469 16.63 14.74 -19.91
CA ALA A 469 17.47 15.92 -20.04
C ALA A 469 17.28 16.94 -18.91
N LEU A 470 16.03 17.21 -18.50
CA LEU A 470 15.70 18.13 -17.42
C LEU A 470 16.24 17.65 -16.06
N HIS A 471 16.12 16.34 -15.77
CA HIS A 471 16.60 15.74 -14.53
C HIS A 471 18.12 15.48 -14.52
N GLY A 472 18.78 15.55 -15.68
CA GLY A 472 20.23 15.39 -15.77
C GLY A 472 20.73 13.94 -15.79
N HIS A 473 19.88 12.98 -16.19
CA HIS A 473 20.24 11.56 -16.19
C HIS A 473 20.81 11.12 -17.55
N LEU A 474 22.13 11.30 -17.74
CA LEU A 474 22.82 11.00 -19.00
C LEU A 474 22.59 9.56 -19.50
N GLU A 475 22.77 8.56 -18.64
CA GLU A 475 22.59 7.14 -19.01
C GLU A 475 21.17 6.85 -19.52
N ILE A 476 20.15 7.54 -18.98
CA ILE A 476 18.77 7.41 -19.45
C ILE A 476 18.57 8.13 -20.80
N VAL A 477 19.23 9.26 -21.02
CA VAL A 477 19.22 9.97 -22.32
C VAL A 477 19.78 9.06 -23.40
N GLU A 478 20.95 8.48 -23.18
CA GLU A 478 21.61 7.56 -24.12
C GLU A 478 20.72 6.34 -24.40
N LEU A 479 20.18 5.70 -23.35
CA LEU A 479 19.27 4.56 -23.50
C LEU A 479 18.03 4.90 -24.33
N LEU A 480 17.43 6.08 -24.14
CA LEU A 480 16.27 6.51 -24.91
C LEU A 480 16.62 6.77 -26.38
N LEU A 481 17.80 7.33 -26.67
CA LEU A 481 18.31 7.55 -28.02
C LEU A 481 18.59 6.22 -28.73
N GLU A 482 19.18 5.24 -28.04
CA GLU A 482 19.35 3.87 -28.54
C GLU A 482 18.01 3.25 -28.97
N HIS A 483 16.95 3.51 -28.20
CA HIS A 483 15.58 3.09 -28.49
C HIS A 483 14.84 4.03 -29.48
N LYS A 484 15.58 4.84 -30.24
CA LYS A 484 15.07 5.72 -31.31
C LYS A 484 14.10 6.79 -30.82
N ALA A 485 14.35 7.37 -29.64
CA ALA A 485 13.70 8.61 -29.24
C ALA A 485 13.98 9.72 -30.26
N ASP A 486 12.94 10.43 -30.68
CA ASP A 486 13.04 11.53 -31.63
C ASP A 486 13.63 12.76 -30.94
N VAL A 487 14.90 13.02 -31.22
CA VAL A 487 15.67 14.13 -30.66
C VAL A 487 15.08 15.51 -30.99
N LYS A 488 14.28 15.61 -32.06
CA LYS A 488 13.62 16.84 -32.51
C LYS A 488 12.21 16.99 -31.95
N LYS A 489 11.65 15.93 -31.33
CA LYS A 489 10.31 15.99 -30.75
C LYS A 489 10.27 16.97 -29.58
N SER A 490 9.34 17.92 -29.67
CA SER A 490 9.10 18.91 -28.62
C SER A 490 8.00 18.49 -27.65
N ASN A 491 8.10 19.02 -26.43
CA ASN A 491 7.05 18.99 -25.42
C ASN A 491 5.90 19.97 -25.78
N ARG A 492 4.89 20.10 -24.91
CA ARG A 492 3.74 21.02 -25.12
C ARG A 492 4.10 22.50 -25.21
N ASP A 493 5.27 22.91 -24.72
CA ASP A 493 5.77 24.29 -24.80
C ASP A 493 6.64 24.52 -26.05
N GLY A 494 6.79 23.50 -26.90
CA GLY A 494 7.68 23.54 -28.05
C GLY A 494 9.16 23.30 -27.69
N ASN A 495 9.50 23.04 -26.43
CA ASN A 495 10.86 22.76 -26.01
C ASN A 495 11.27 21.33 -26.39
N THR A 496 12.39 21.18 -27.11
CA THR A 496 13.04 19.89 -27.35
C THR A 496 13.87 19.44 -26.14
N ALA A 497 14.41 18.22 -26.15
CA ALA A 497 15.35 17.78 -25.12
C ALA A 497 16.57 18.71 -25.01
N LEU A 498 17.05 19.26 -26.14
CA LEU A 498 18.18 20.19 -26.18
C LEU A 498 17.86 21.52 -25.49
N HIS A 499 16.64 22.05 -25.61
CA HIS A 499 16.22 23.25 -24.87
C HIS A 499 16.30 23.02 -23.35
N ASN A 500 15.80 21.88 -22.89
CA ASN A 500 15.79 21.54 -21.46
C ASN A 500 17.20 21.29 -20.92
N ALA A 501 18.03 20.55 -21.65
CA ALA A 501 19.44 20.30 -21.28
C ALA A 501 20.26 21.59 -21.24
N ALA A 502 20.09 22.46 -22.24
CA ALA A 502 20.72 23.77 -22.30
C ALA A 502 20.31 24.65 -21.12
N PHE A 503 19.00 24.79 -20.89
CA PHE A 503 18.47 25.59 -19.79
C PHE A 503 19.01 25.13 -18.43
N MET A 504 19.21 23.83 -18.23
CA MET A 504 19.80 23.28 -17.00
C MET A 504 21.35 23.19 -17.01
N CYS A 505 22.00 23.74 -18.03
CA CYS A 505 23.45 23.71 -18.25
C CYS A 505 24.08 22.30 -18.18
N ARG A 506 23.39 21.28 -18.71
CA ARG A 506 23.83 19.87 -18.68
C ARG A 506 24.75 19.55 -19.87
N GLY A 507 26.02 19.97 -19.77
CA GLY A 507 27.05 19.85 -20.81
C GLY A 507 27.11 18.50 -21.53
N GLU A 508 27.25 17.40 -20.79
CA GLU A 508 27.38 16.06 -21.36
C GLU A 508 26.11 15.63 -22.13
N ILE A 509 24.92 15.92 -21.58
CA ILE A 509 23.64 15.65 -22.24
C ILE A 509 23.50 16.50 -23.50
N VAL A 510 23.93 17.77 -23.47
CA VAL A 510 23.94 18.63 -24.66
C VAL A 510 24.80 18.03 -25.77
N SER A 511 26.01 17.57 -25.44
CA SER A 511 26.88 16.88 -26.40
C SER A 511 26.21 15.63 -26.98
N ALA A 512 25.71 14.73 -26.13
CA ALA A 512 25.05 13.50 -26.56
C ALA A 512 23.83 13.77 -27.49
N LEU A 513 23.02 14.78 -27.17
CA LEU A 513 21.89 15.16 -28.02
C LEU A 513 22.34 15.74 -29.38
N LEU A 514 23.39 16.55 -29.41
CA LEU A 514 23.94 17.13 -30.65
C LEU A 514 24.57 16.07 -31.56
N GLU A 515 25.32 15.13 -30.97
CA GLU A 515 25.88 13.97 -31.68
C GLU A 515 24.78 13.10 -32.30
N ASN A 516 23.58 13.08 -31.69
CA ASN A 516 22.41 12.38 -32.20
C ASN A 516 21.50 13.26 -33.09
N GLY A 517 21.98 14.42 -33.55
CA GLY A 517 21.30 15.25 -34.55
C GLY A 517 20.24 16.21 -34.01
N ALA A 518 20.34 16.59 -32.73
CA ALA A 518 19.54 17.68 -32.18
C ALA A 518 19.80 18.99 -32.95
N SER A 519 18.74 19.72 -33.28
CA SER A 519 18.87 21.03 -33.93
C SER A 519 19.02 22.14 -32.89
N THR A 520 20.09 22.92 -33.04
CA THR A 520 20.37 24.15 -32.29
C THR A 520 19.52 25.35 -32.72
N THR A 521 18.73 25.22 -33.79
CA THR A 521 17.98 26.31 -34.42
C THR A 521 16.46 26.18 -34.31
N LEU A 522 15.94 25.00 -33.89
CA LEU A 522 14.51 24.83 -33.61
C LEU A 522 14.07 25.80 -32.51
N ARG A 523 12.96 26.49 -32.74
CA ARG A 523 12.40 27.45 -31.79
C ARG A 523 11.19 26.86 -31.07
N ASN A 524 11.12 27.08 -29.76
CA ASN A 524 9.96 26.73 -28.94
C ASN A 524 8.77 27.69 -29.19
N HIS A 525 7.66 27.52 -28.47
CA HIS A 525 6.48 28.39 -28.64
C HIS A 525 6.72 29.85 -28.21
N ARG A 526 7.77 30.11 -27.42
CA ARG A 526 8.24 31.46 -27.07
C ARG A 526 9.20 32.05 -28.10
N ARG A 527 9.40 31.36 -29.24
CA ARG A 527 10.35 31.70 -30.31
C ARG A 527 11.81 31.67 -29.86
N GLU A 528 12.13 30.96 -28.78
CA GLU A 528 13.49 30.80 -28.27
C GLU A 528 14.10 29.52 -28.86
N SER A 529 15.33 29.60 -29.36
CA SER A 529 16.17 28.43 -29.67
C SER A 529 16.90 27.91 -28.41
N PRO A 530 17.56 26.74 -28.45
CA PRO A 530 18.36 26.24 -27.33
C PRO A 530 19.45 27.21 -26.86
N VAL A 531 20.01 28.03 -27.75
CA VAL A 531 20.97 29.07 -27.34
C VAL A 531 20.27 30.26 -26.68
N ASP A 532 19.06 30.61 -27.12
CA ASP A 532 18.32 31.76 -26.59
C ASP A 532 17.93 31.53 -25.12
N VAL A 533 17.55 30.30 -24.74
CA VAL A 533 17.16 29.96 -23.35
C VAL A 533 18.30 30.12 -22.32
N VAL A 534 19.56 30.12 -22.77
CA VAL A 534 20.76 30.34 -21.93
C VAL A 534 21.43 31.69 -22.14
N SER A 535 21.06 32.45 -23.17
CA SER A 535 21.73 33.70 -23.53
C SER A 535 21.21 34.92 -22.76
N GLY A 536 20.02 34.87 -22.18
CA GLY A 536 19.46 35.97 -21.39
C GLY A 536 20.23 36.22 -20.08
N ASP A 537 20.29 37.49 -19.68
CA ASP A 537 20.94 37.94 -18.45
C ASP A 537 20.37 37.27 -17.20
N TRP A 538 21.24 37.08 -16.21
CA TRP A 538 20.82 36.53 -14.94
C TRP A 538 19.99 37.55 -14.16
N SER A 539 18.70 37.25 -13.96
CA SER A 539 17.80 38.05 -13.15
C SER A 539 17.42 37.34 -11.85
N LYS A 540 16.97 38.10 -10.86
CA LYS A 540 16.42 37.55 -9.61
C LYS A 540 15.30 36.54 -9.90
N SER A 541 14.36 36.90 -10.79
CA SER A 541 13.24 36.04 -11.18
C SER A 541 13.68 34.75 -11.87
N LEU A 542 14.73 34.79 -12.69
CA LEU A 542 15.30 33.57 -13.28
C LEU A 542 15.94 32.68 -12.20
N GLY A 543 16.67 33.27 -11.26
CA GLY A 543 17.20 32.57 -10.10
C GLY A 543 16.09 31.95 -9.22
N ASP A 544 14.97 32.65 -9.02
CA ASP A 544 13.79 32.15 -8.32
C ASP A 544 13.18 30.94 -9.05
N LEU A 545 13.08 31.00 -10.39
CA LEU A 545 12.60 29.90 -11.22
C LEU A 545 13.49 28.65 -11.10
N TYR A 546 14.81 28.80 -11.15
CA TYR A 546 15.72 27.67 -10.93
C TYR A 546 15.59 27.07 -9.52
N ARG A 547 15.40 27.92 -8.49
CA ARG A 547 15.14 27.46 -7.12
C ARG A 547 13.87 26.62 -7.06
N PHE A 548 12.78 27.12 -7.64
CA PHE A 548 11.52 26.40 -7.73
C PHE A 548 11.68 25.06 -8.45
N LEU A 549 12.36 25.04 -9.61
CA LEU A 549 12.61 23.81 -10.36
C LEU A 549 13.48 22.82 -9.59
N ASN A 550 14.51 23.27 -8.86
CA ASN A 550 15.31 22.39 -7.99
C ASN A 550 14.44 21.71 -6.93
N THR A 551 13.49 22.42 -6.34
CA THR A 551 12.54 21.85 -5.36
C THR A 551 11.60 20.84 -6.01
N VAL A 552 11.01 21.16 -7.16
CA VAL A 552 9.98 20.31 -7.81
C VAL A 552 10.59 19.09 -8.51
N VAL A 553 11.76 19.25 -9.13
CA VAL A 553 12.43 18.21 -9.93
C VAL A 553 13.43 17.40 -9.10
N GLY A 554 13.68 17.79 -7.85
CA GLY A 554 14.68 17.15 -6.98
C GLY A 554 16.13 17.36 -7.44
N ASN A 555 16.37 18.38 -8.27
CA ASN A 555 17.70 18.70 -8.79
C ASN A 555 18.57 19.35 -7.69
N LYS A 556 19.76 18.78 -7.42
CA LYS A 556 20.76 19.35 -6.49
C LYS A 556 21.67 20.40 -7.15
N THR A 557 21.20 21.12 -8.16
CA THR A 557 22.07 22.00 -8.95
C THR A 557 22.34 23.31 -8.20
N ASN A 558 23.61 23.61 -7.93
CA ASN A 558 24.02 24.86 -7.29
C ASN A 558 23.76 26.06 -8.24
N LEU A 559 23.00 27.05 -7.78
CA LEU A 559 22.65 28.25 -8.55
C LEU A 559 23.86 29.06 -8.99
N GLU A 560 24.87 29.23 -8.13
CA GLU A 560 26.08 29.99 -8.46
C GLU A 560 26.85 29.31 -9.59
N LYS A 561 26.96 27.97 -9.51
CA LYS A 561 27.54 27.16 -10.57
C LYS A 561 26.75 27.29 -11.86
N LEU A 562 25.42 27.22 -11.79
CA LEU A 562 24.55 27.33 -12.97
C LEU A 562 24.67 28.71 -13.62
N HIS A 563 24.70 29.79 -12.81
CA HIS A 563 24.92 31.16 -13.29
C HIS A 563 26.24 31.28 -14.05
N GLY A 564 27.34 30.76 -13.50
CA GLY A 564 28.64 30.74 -14.19
C GLY A 564 28.62 29.94 -15.50
N GLN A 565 27.96 28.79 -15.51
CA GLN A 565 27.94 27.86 -16.64
C GLN A 565 27.11 28.33 -17.85
N ARG A 566 26.16 29.27 -17.67
CA ARG A 566 25.28 29.71 -18.77
C ARG A 566 26.04 30.31 -19.95
N LYS A 567 27.09 31.09 -19.67
CA LYS A 567 27.93 31.70 -20.72
C LYS A 567 28.65 30.64 -21.54
N ASP A 568 29.23 29.64 -20.88
CA ASP A 568 29.94 28.54 -21.53
C ASP A 568 28.97 27.65 -22.33
N MET A 569 27.78 27.38 -21.78
CA MET A 569 26.73 26.64 -22.48
C MET A 569 26.26 27.36 -23.75
N ALA A 570 26.05 28.68 -23.68
CA ALA A 570 25.73 29.49 -24.85
C ALA A 570 26.85 29.43 -25.90
N ALA A 571 28.12 29.51 -25.46
CA ALA A 571 29.27 29.39 -26.36
C ALA A 571 29.36 28.01 -27.02
N GLN A 572 29.13 26.92 -26.28
CA GLN A 572 29.09 25.55 -26.79
C GLN A 572 28.02 25.39 -27.88
N LEU A 573 26.80 25.88 -27.63
CA LEU A 573 25.70 25.78 -28.58
C LEU A 573 25.94 26.62 -29.84
N ARG A 574 26.50 27.83 -29.72
CA ARG A 574 26.85 28.68 -30.89
C ARG A 574 27.88 28.03 -31.80
N LYS A 575 28.87 27.34 -31.24
CA LYS A 575 29.87 26.60 -32.05
C LYS A 575 29.22 25.53 -32.93
N HIS A 576 28.11 24.94 -32.49
CA HIS A 576 27.34 23.96 -33.26
C HIS A 576 26.25 24.56 -34.15
N VAL A 577 25.98 25.86 -34.07
CA VAL A 577 25.14 26.57 -35.05
C VAL A 577 25.95 26.90 -36.32
N ALA A 578 27.27 27.06 -36.17
CA ALA A 578 28.18 27.42 -37.26
C ALA A 578 28.71 26.22 -38.09
N LYS A 579 28.35 25.00 -37.71
CA LYS A 579 28.62 23.75 -38.42
C LYS A 579 27.31 23.22 -38.98
#